data_AF-A0A6M8VLL6-F1
#
_entry.id   AF-A0A6M8VLL6-F1
#
_cell.length_a   1.000
_cell.length_b   1.000
_cell.length_c   1.000
_cell.angle_alpha   90.00
_cell.angle_beta   90.00
_cell.angle_gamma   90.00
#
_symmetry.space_group_name_H-M   'P 1'
#
loop_
_entity.id
_entity.type
_entity.pdbx_description
1 polymer ?
#
loop_
_entity_poly.entity_id
_entity_poly.type
_entity_poly.pdbx_seq_one_letter_code
_entity_poly.pdbx_strand_id
1 'polypeptide(L)'
;MSDADDELLERAEKLKTLSGAAKKSVKRRRKDSPAEKAREHIEDIQETYQQTTAGLSWFYNKIFLPVSRHPWWGALFRTYGRLWKSAVYIDPDGDGEEDFSKKRALMMIAATGLFLYMLPALLYGTLEFMTDGIRMLTTYKKDEIWYLGKSQEIDPEGNVFTAQGCATIECSDQTSIYFRIKPSLAHHLWSLWHNGNIFFPDFVAAGIQNDINKCTVTRYGLRWKFLVRNWDVYPQILSVTCIPVTEDEIRTAPQENRL
;
A
#
# COMPACT_ATOMS: atom_id res chain seq x y z
N MET A 1 -69.49 -52.15 -11.82
CA MET A 1 -68.08 -52.11 -11.37
C MET A 1 -68.13 -52.15 -9.87
N SER A 2 -67.53 -53.19 -9.29
CA SER A 2 -67.82 -53.62 -7.92
C SER A 2 -66.83 -52.99 -6.94
N ASP A 3 -67.30 -52.66 -5.73
CA ASP A 3 -66.49 -52.11 -4.61
C ASP A 3 -65.20 -52.90 -4.34
N ALA A 4 -65.15 -54.18 -4.72
CA ALA A 4 -63.98 -55.04 -4.55
C ALA A 4 -62.79 -54.64 -5.46
N ASP A 5 -63.03 -54.07 -6.64
CA ASP A 5 -61.96 -53.69 -7.57
C ASP A 5 -61.26 -52.40 -7.10
N ASP A 6 -62.02 -51.47 -6.52
CA ASP A 6 -61.50 -50.22 -5.95
C ASP A 6 -60.67 -50.49 -4.69
N GLU A 7 -61.10 -51.45 -3.85
CA GLU A 7 -60.33 -51.87 -2.68
C GLU A 7 -58.99 -52.52 -3.05
N LEU A 8 -58.96 -53.28 -4.16
CA LEU A 8 -57.73 -53.89 -4.67
C LEU A 8 -56.76 -52.85 -5.23
N LEU A 9 -57.26 -51.82 -5.93
CA LEU A 9 -56.45 -50.71 -6.43
C LEU A 9 -55.85 -49.89 -5.29
N GLU A 10 -56.63 -49.58 -4.25
CA GLU A 10 -56.15 -48.84 -3.08
C GLU A 10 -55.05 -49.61 -2.33
N ARG A 11 -55.20 -50.93 -2.19
CA ARG A 11 -54.16 -51.79 -1.60
C ARG A 11 -52.89 -51.85 -2.45
N ALA A 12 -53.01 -51.90 -3.77
CA ALA A 12 -51.86 -51.89 -4.67
C ALA A 12 -51.08 -50.56 -4.59
N GLU A 13 -51.79 -49.43 -4.50
CA GLU A 13 -51.17 -48.11 -4.36
C GLU A 13 -50.49 -47.93 -2.99
N LYS A 14 -51.11 -48.43 -1.92
CA LYS A 14 -50.49 -48.51 -0.58
C LYS A 14 -49.22 -49.37 -0.58
N LEU A 15 -49.20 -50.50 -1.27
CA LEU A 15 -48.00 -51.34 -1.39
C LEU A 15 -46.88 -50.64 -2.18
N LYS A 16 -47.23 -49.88 -3.23
CA LYS A 16 -46.25 -49.12 -4.01
C LYS A 16 -45.63 -47.97 -3.21
N THR A 17 -46.43 -47.26 -2.43
CA THR A 17 -45.94 -46.18 -1.55
C THR A 17 -45.08 -46.73 -0.41
N LEU A 18 -45.47 -47.85 0.20
CA LEU A 18 -44.68 -48.53 1.24
C LEU A 18 -43.35 -49.07 0.71
N SER A 19 -43.34 -49.71 -0.46
CA SER A 19 -42.10 -50.18 -1.09
C SER A 19 -41.18 -49.02 -1.50
N GLY A 20 -41.73 -47.91 -1.99
CA GLY A 20 -40.98 -46.68 -2.26
C GLY A 20 -40.35 -46.07 -0.99
N ALA A 21 -41.12 -46.00 0.10
CA ALA A 21 -40.66 -45.51 1.39
C ALA A 21 -39.56 -46.42 1.98
N ALA A 22 -39.72 -47.74 1.89
CA ALA A 22 -38.74 -48.73 2.33
C ALA A 22 -37.43 -48.63 1.52
N LYS A 23 -37.51 -48.45 0.20
CA LYS A 23 -36.32 -48.27 -0.64
C LYS A 23 -35.57 -46.98 -0.29
N LYS A 24 -36.30 -45.90 0.01
CA LYS A 24 -35.71 -44.62 0.44
C LYS A 24 -35.07 -44.72 1.82
N SER A 25 -35.67 -45.44 2.77
CA SER A 25 -35.12 -45.63 4.12
C SER A 25 -33.87 -46.53 4.11
N VAL A 26 -33.84 -47.57 3.27
CA VAL A 26 -32.65 -48.41 3.06
C VAL A 26 -31.52 -47.59 2.43
N LYS A 27 -31.80 -46.78 1.41
CA LYS A 27 -30.79 -45.89 0.80
C LYS A 27 -30.26 -44.87 1.81
N ARG A 28 -31.11 -44.34 2.69
CA ARG A 28 -30.72 -43.40 3.75
C ARG A 28 -29.84 -44.09 4.81
N ARG A 29 -30.22 -45.29 5.28
CA ARG A 29 -29.38 -46.10 6.19
C ARG A 29 -28.04 -46.48 5.57
N ARG A 30 -27.99 -46.75 4.27
CA ARG A 30 -26.75 -47.06 3.55
C ARG A 30 -25.84 -45.83 3.49
N LYS A 31 -26.40 -44.66 3.13
CA LYS A 31 -25.67 -43.38 3.14
C LYS A 31 -25.22 -42.95 4.55
N ASP A 32 -26.01 -43.30 5.58
CA ASP A 32 -25.67 -43.05 6.99
C ASP A 32 -24.71 -44.11 7.58
N SER A 33 -24.33 -45.13 6.81
CA SER A 33 -23.38 -46.15 7.25
C SER A 33 -21.99 -45.52 7.49
N PRO A 34 -21.32 -45.84 8.61
CA PRO A 34 -19.98 -45.34 8.92
C PRO A 34 -18.97 -45.59 7.79
N ALA A 35 -19.12 -46.68 7.04
CA ALA A 35 -18.25 -47.04 5.92
C ALA A 35 -18.45 -46.16 4.68
N GLU A 36 -19.67 -45.66 4.45
CA GLU A 36 -19.97 -44.77 3.31
C GLU A 36 -19.53 -43.34 3.63
N LYS A 37 -19.74 -42.88 4.87
CA LYS A 37 -19.19 -41.60 5.37
C LYS A 37 -17.67 -41.56 5.39
N ALA A 38 -17.01 -42.67 5.71
CA ALA A 38 -15.55 -42.78 5.65
C ALA A 38 -15.02 -42.68 4.20
N ARG A 39 -15.73 -43.25 3.22
CA ARG A 39 -15.36 -43.12 1.80
C ARG A 39 -15.56 -41.70 1.29
N GLU A 40 -16.68 -41.06 1.63
CA GLU A 40 -16.97 -39.67 1.27
C GLU A 40 -15.90 -38.73 1.85
N HIS A 41 -15.47 -38.93 3.11
CA HIS A 41 -14.37 -38.16 3.69
C HIS A 41 -13.01 -38.40 3.03
N ILE A 42 -12.70 -39.64 2.61
CA ILE A 42 -11.45 -39.95 1.90
C ILE A 42 -11.46 -39.30 0.51
N GLU A 43 -12.59 -39.34 -0.19
CA GLU A 43 -12.77 -38.69 -1.49
C GLU A 43 -12.63 -37.17 -1.37
N ASP A 44 -13.28 -36.53 -0.39
CA ASP A 44 -13.14 -35.08 -0.12
C ASP A 44 -11.70 -34.67 0.22
N ILE A 45 -10.99 -35.47 1.02
CA ILE A 45 -9.58 -35.21 1.36
C ILE A 45 -8.70 -35.33 0.10
N GLN A 46 -8.97 -36.34 -0.73
CA GLN A 46 -8.22 -36.56 -1.96
C GLN A 46 -8.49 -35.46 -2.99
N GLU A 47 -9.74 -35.01 -3.14
CA GLU A 47 -10.10 -33.87 -3.98
C GLU A 47 -9.45 -32.58 -3.47
N THR A 48 -9.49 -32.33 -2.16
CA THR A 48 -8.84 -31.16 -1.54
C THR A 48 -7.32 -31.19 -1.76
N TYR A 49 -6.68 -32.35 -1.61
CA TYR A 49 -5.25 -32.53 -1.87
C TYR A 49 -4.91 -32.30 -3.34
N GLN A 50 -5.71 -32.84 -4.27
CA GLN A 50 -5.53 -32.65 -5.70
C GLN A 50 -5.76 -31.18 -6.10
N GLN A 51 -6.76 -30.50 -5.56
CA GLN A 51 -7.00 -29.08 -5.81
C GLN A 51 -5.87 -28.21 -5.25
N THR A 52 -5.36 -28.53 -4.06
CA THR A 52 -4.25 -27.79 -3.44
C THR A 52 -2.95 -27.97 -4.24
N THR A 53 -2.64 -29.19 -4.65
CA THR A 53 -1.45 -29.48 -5.46
C THR A 53 -1.56 -28.95 -6.88
N ALA A 54 -2.75 -28.98 -7.49
CA ALA A 54 -3.00 -28.35 -8.79
C ALA A 54 -2.88 -26.82 -8.71
N GLY A 55 -3.39 -26.20 -7.64
CA GLY A 55 -3.24 -24.77 -7.38
C GLY A 55 -1.78 -24.36 -7.16
N LEU A 56 -1.04 -25.11 -6.36
CA LEU A 56 0.40 -24.92 -6.15
C LEU A 56 1.20 -25.10 -7.44
N SER A 57 0.89 -26.14 -8.22
CA SER A 57 1.53 -26.40 -9.52
C SER A 57 1.23 -25.30 -10.53
N TRP A 58 -0.02 -24.81 -10.58
CA TRP A 58 -0.39 -23.67 -11.42
C TRP A 58 0.36 -22.41 -10.99
N PHE A 59 0.38 -22.07 -9.70
CA PHE A 59 1.10 -20.90 -9.17
C PHE A 59 2.59 -20.98 -9.49
N TYR A 60 3.20 -22.15 -9.28
CA TYR A 60 4.60 -22.39 -9.56
C TYR A 60 4.92 -22.23 -11.05
N ASN A 61 4.13 -22.83 -11.94
CA ASN A 61 4.37 -22.83 -13.38
C ASN A 61 4.01 -21.51 -14.07
N LYS A 62 2.94 -20.83 -13.64
CA LYS A 62 2.43 -19.62 -14.30
C LYS A 62 2.92 -18.32 -13.68
N ILE A 63 3.31 -18.30 -12.42
CA ILE A 63 3.74 -17.07 -11.72
C ILE A 63 5.20 -17.18 -11.30
N PHE A 64 5.56 -18.20 -10.53
CA PHE A 64 6.90 -18.29 -9.97
C PHE A 64 7.99 -18.54 -11.03
N LEU A 65 7.78 -19.48 -11.96
CA LEU A 65 8.73 -19.81 -13.03
C LEU A 65 9.03 -18.65 -14.00
N PRO A 66 8.04 -17.91 -14.55
CA PRO A 66 8.35 -16.78 -15.42
C PRO A 66 9.02 -15.62 -14.67
N VAL A 67 8.62 -15.36 -13.41
CA VAL A 67 9.24 -14.33 -12.58
C VAL A 67 10.68 -14.72 -12.23
N SER A 68 10.93 -15.94 -11.77
CA SER A 68 12.28 -16.40 -11.40
C SER A 68 13.24 -16.54 -12.59
N ARG A 69 12.74 -16.74 -13.82
CA ARG A 69 13.55 -16.75 -15.03
C ARG A 69 13.85 -15.35 -15.58
N HIS A 70 13.15 -14.31 -15.13
CA HIS A 70 13.46 -12.94 -15.52
C HIS A 70 14.87 -12.56 -15.03
N PRO A 71 15.74 -11.94 -15.83
CA PRO A 71 17.16 -11.74 -15.48
C PRO A 71 17.39 -11.06 -14.11
N TRP A 72 16.54 -10.07 -13.81
CA TRP A 72 16.62 -9.30 -12.57
C TRP A 72 16.15 -10.09 -11.33
N TRP A 73 14.99 -10.74 -11.43
CA TRP A 73 14.44 -11.56 -10.35
C TRP A 73 15.23 -12.87 -10.16
N GLY A 74 15.69 -13.49 -11.25
CA GLY A 74 16.54 -14.67 -11.22
C GLY A 74 17.92 -14.41 -10.62
N ALA A 75 18.46 -13.18 -10.72
CA ALA A 75 19.65 -12.78 -9.96
C ALA A 75 19.33 -12.71 -8.45
N LEU A 76 18.21 -12.10 -8.06
CA LEU A 76 17.76 -12.04 -6.67
C LEU A 76 17.55 -13.43 -6.06
N PHE A 77 16.84 -14.33 -6.75
CA PHE A 77 16.61 -15.70 -6.28
C PHE A 77 17.90 -16.51 -6.18
N ARG A 78 18.85 -16.34 -7.11
CA ARG A 78 20.16 -17.00 -7.02
C ARG A 78 20.97 -16.50 -5.82
N THR A 79 20.96 -15.19 -5.57
CA THR A 79 21.64 -14.61 -4.39
C THR A 79 20.98 -15.08 -3.10
N TYR A 80 19.65 -15.08 -3.05
CA TYR A 80 18.89 -15.64 -1.92
C TYR A 80 19.20 -17.12 -1.71
N GLY A 81 19.27 -17.92 -2.78
CA GLY A 81 19.63 -19.34 -2.72
C GLY A 81 21.03 -19.57 -2.16
N ARG A 82 22.01 -18.72 -2.51
CA ARG A 82 23.37 -18.77 -1.93
C ARG A 82 23.36 -18.40 -0.43
N LEU A 83 22.64 -17.35 -0.07
CA LEU A 83 22.48 -16.92 1.33
C LEU A 83 21.78 -18.01 2.16
N TRP A 84 20.71 -18.60 1.61
CA TRP A 84 20.01 -19.71 2.23
C TRP A 84 20.93 -20.91 2.42
N LYS A 85 21.68 -21.28 1.38
CA LYS A 85 22.63 -22.39 1.45
C LYS A 85 23.65 -22.15 2.57
N SER A 86 24.26 -20.96 2.57
CA SER A 86 25.26 -20.55 3.56
C SER A 86 24.71 -20.42 4.99
N ALA A 87 23.46 -19.99 5.16
CA ALA A 87 22.87 -19.76 6.48
C ALA A 87 22.26 -21.03 7.08
N VAL A 88 21.70 -21.92 6.25
CA VAL A 88 20.89 -23.07 6.70
C VAL A 88 21.68 -24.37 6.75
N TYR A 89 22.55 -24.59 5.77
CA TYR A 89 23.38 -25.78 5.71
C TYR A 89 24.70 -25.53 6.43
N ILE A 90 25.11 -26.49 7.24
CA ILE A 90 26.36 -26.45 7.99
C ILE A 90 27.19 -27.63 7.50
N ASP A 91 28.48 -27.42 7.28
CA ASP A 91 29.45 -28.50 7.20
C ASP A 91 30.16 -28.55 8.56
N PRO A 92 29.65 -29.35 9.53
CA PRO A 92 30.15 -29.33 10.91
C PRO A 92 31.53 -29.96 11.02
N ASP A 93 31.88 -30.88 10.12
CA ASP A 93 33.10 -31.71 10.21
C ASP A 93 34.14 -31.40 9.12
N GLY A 94 33.83 -30.51 8.16
CA GLY A 94 34.72 -30.12 7.07
C GLY A 94 34.95 -31.22 6.04
N ASP A 95 34.09 -32.24 6.05
CA ASP A 95 34.09 -33.42 5.19
C ASP A 95 33.27 -33.23 3.92
N GLY A 96 32.54 -32.11 3.82
CA GLY A 96 31.70 -31.76 2.69
C GLY A 96 30.27 -32.31 2.79
N GLU A 97 29.88 -32.96 3.89
CA GLU A 97 28.49 -33.36 4.13
C GLU A 97 27.70 -32.21 4.79
N GLU A 98 26.86 -31.57 3.99
CA GLU A 98 26.04 -30.43 4.41
C GLU A 98 24.82 -30.87 5.22
N ASP A 99 24.86 -30.68 6.54
CA ASP A 99 23.78 -30.99 7.46
C ASP A 99 22.75 -29.85 7.57
N PHE A 100 21.46 -30.20 7.47
CA PHE A 100 20.36 -29.24 7.50
C PHE A 100 19.99 -28.82 8.93
N SER A 101 20.28 -27.58 9.30
CA SER A 101 19.93 -27.05 10.63
C SER A 101 18.50 -26.49 10.69
N LYS A 102 17.57 -27.24 11.30
CA LYS A 102 16.16 -26.82 11.49
C LYS A 102 16.01 -25.46 12.19
N LYS A 103 16.87 -25.15 13.18
CA LYS A 103 16.82 -23.90 13.94
C LYS A 103 17.21 -22.70 13.08
N ARG A 104 18.26 -22.82 12.26
CA ARG A 104 18.69 -21.75 11.35
C ARG A 104 17.73 -21.58 10.17
N ALA A 105 17.18 -22.67 9.63
CA ALA A 105 16.11 -22.62 8.65
C ALA A 105 14.91 -21.80 9.16
N LEU A 106 14.45 -22.09 10.38
CA LEU A 106 13.35 -21.35 11.00
C LEU A 106 13.68 -19.86 11.19
N MET A 107 14.89 -19.57 11.68
CA MET A 107 15.34 -18.18 11.88
C MET A 107 15.45 -17.42 10.56
N MET A 108 15.93 -18.06 9.50
CA MET A 108 16.01 -17.47 8.16
C MET A 108 14.62 -17.21 7.58
N ILE A 109 13.68 -18.14 7.74
CA ILE A 109 12.28 -17.93 7.32
C ILE A 109 11.67 -16.74 8.08
N ALA A 110 11.86 -16.67 9.40
CA ALA A 110 11.36 -15.57 10.22
C ALA A 110 11.97 -14.23 9.79
N ALA A 111 13.28 -14.18 9.54
CA ALA A 111 13.97 -12.99 9.06
C ALA A 111 13.49 -12.56 7.67
N THR A 112 13.33 -13.50 6.73
CA THR A 112 12.76 -13.24 5.41
C THR A 112 11.34 -12.72 5.51
N GLY A 113 10.51 -13.30 6.40
CA GLY A 113 9.15 -12.84 6.66
C GLY A 113 9.11 -11.41 7.19
N LEU A 114 9.96 -11.08 8.17
CA LEU A 114 10.07 -9.72 8.71
C LEU A 114 10.56 -8.72 7.64
N PHE A 115 11.54 -9.12 6.83
CA PHE A 115 12.02 -8.28 5.73
C PHE A 115 10.92 -8.01 4.71
N LEU A 116 10.17 -9.03 4.30
CA LEU A 116 9.04 -8.87 3.38
C LEU A 116 7.91 -8.03 3.98
N TYR A 117 7.70 -8.10 5.30
CA TYR A 117 6.76 -7.24 6.01
C TYR A 117 7.20 -5.76 6.01
N MET A 118 8.49 -5.49 6.19
CA MET A 118 9.06 -4.14 6.17
C MET A 118 9.28 -3.58 4.76
N LEU A 119 9.32 -4.45 3.74
CA LEU A 119 9.60 -4.09 2.35
C LEU A 119 8.69 -2.97 1.81
N PRO A 120 7.36 -2.99 2.02
CA PRO A 120 6.50 -1.90 1.54
C PRO A 120 6.90 -0.56 2.15
N ALA A 121 7.12 -0.49 3.46
CA ALA A 121 7.53 0.74 4.13
C ALA A 121 8.86 1.27 3.58
N LEU A 122 9.82 0.37 3.33
CA LEU A 122 11.11 0.72 2.71
C LEU A 122 10.92 1.25 1.28
N LEU A 123 10.09 0.60 0.47
CA LEU A 123 9.83 1.03 -0.91
C LEU A 123 9.12 2.38 -0.95
N TYR A 124 8.05 2.57 -0.17
CA TYR A 124 7.32 3.84 -0.11
C TYR A 124 8.21 4.98 0.37
N GLY A 125 8.95 4.78 1.47
CA GLY A 125 9.86 5.81 1.99
C GLY A 125 11.00 6.14 1.03
N THR A 126 11.56 5.13 0.35
CA THR A 126 12.63 5.35 -0.64
C THR A 126 12.10 6.06 -1.89
N LEU A 127 10.92 5.69 -2.38
CA LEU A 127 10.30 6.35 -3.53
C LEU A 127 9.97 7.81 -3.22
N GLU A 128 9.42 8.10 -2.04
CA GLU A 128 9.16 9.46 -1.60
C GLU A 128 10.46 10.27 -1.50
N PHE A 129 11.49 9.73 -0.85
CA PHE A 129 12.80 10.35 -0.76
C PHE A 129 13.39 10.66 -2.14
N MET A 130 13.35 9.69 -3.06
CA MET A 130 13.89 9.85 -4.42
C MET A 130 13.10 10.89 -5.22
N THR A 131 11.77 10.86 -5.14
CA THR A 131 10.92 11.81 -5.88
C THR A 131 11.07 13.23 -5.34
N ASP A 132 11.06 13.44 -4.02
CA ASP A 132 11.32 14.73 -3.42
C ASP A 132 12.75 15.20 -3.69
N GLY A 133 13.74 14.31 -3.60
CA GLY A 133 15.14 14.60 -3.92
C GLY A 133 15.34 15.06 -5.37
N ILE A 134 14.76 14.35 -6.35
CA ILE A 134 14.80 14.73 -7.77
C ILE A 134 14.10 16.08 -7.99
N ARG A 135 12.93 16.28 -7.38
CA ARG A 135 12.19 17.56 -7.49
C ARG A 135 12.99 18.71 -6.89
N MET A 136 13.63 18.48 -5.74
CA MET A 136 14.50 19.46 -5.11
C MET A 136 15.66 19.79 -6.04
N LEU A 137 16.39 18.80 -6.55
CA LEU A 137 17.52 19.03 -7.46
C LEU A 137 17.14 19.77 -8.76
N THR A 138 15.94 19.55 -9.29
CA THR A 138 15.53 20.09 -10.61
C THR A 138 14.81 21.44 -10.52
N THR A 139 14.16 21.75 -9.40
CA THR A 139 13.26 22.91 -9.30
C THR A 139 13.48 23.72 -8.04
N TYR A 140 14.64 23.58 -7.40
CA TYR A 140 15.02 24.36 -6.23
C TYR A 140 15.03 25.85 -6.56
N LYS A 141 14.35 26.63 -5.71
CA LYS A 141 14.36 28.08 -5.76
C LYS A 141 14.52 28.64 -4.36
N LYS A 142 15.54 29.47 -4.20
CA LYS A 142 15.88 30.11 -2.94
C LYS A 142 15.42 31.56 -2.96
N ASP A 143 15.01 32.04 -1.79
CA ASP A 143 14.73 33.46 -1.52
C ASP A 143 13.69 34.09 -2.45
N GLU A 144 12.66 33.35 -2.86
CA GLU A 144 11.55 33.92 -3.63
C GLU A 144 10.58 34.66 -2.70
N ILE A 145 10.16 35.85 -3.11
CA ILE A 145 9.18 36.65 -2.36
C ILE A 145 7.77 36.21 -2.74
N TRP A 146 6.99 35.79 -1.74
CA TRP A 146 5.59 35.44 -1.88
C TRP A 146 4.79 36.10 -0.76
N TYR A 147 3.59 36.56 -1.09
CA TYR A 147 2.62 36.99 -0.08
C TYR A 147 1.89 35.74 0.40
N LEU A 148 2.25 35.25 1.58
CA LEU A 148 1.63 34.07 2.17
C LEU A 148 0.56 34.50 3.16
N GLY A 149 -0.58 33.82 3.09
CA GLY A 149 -1.64 33.91 4.08
C GLY A 149 -1.72 32.63 4.92
N LYS A 150 -2.74 32.57 5.77
CA LYS A 150 -3.04 31.50 6.71
C LYS A 150 -2.57 30.10 6.27
N SER A 151 -1.69 29.49 7.08
CA SER A 151 -1.37 28.07 6.99
C SER A 151 -2.50 27.23 7.59
N GLN A 152 -2.90 26.16 6.92
CA GLN A 152 -3.89 25.20 7.41
C GLN A 152 -3.29 23.80 7.44
N GLU A 153 -3.62 23.03 8.46
CA GLU A 153 -3.25 21.63 8.55
C GLU A 153 -4.24 20.78 7.73
N ILE A 154 -3.73 19.97 6.80
CA ILE A 154 -4.55 19.08 5.96
C ILE A 154 -4.60 17.68 6.57
N ASP A 155 -3.47 17.21 7.08
CA ASP A 155 -3.31 15.86 7.61
C ASP A 155 -2.52 15.91 8.93
N PRO A 156 -3.22 15.78 10.08
CA PRO A 156 -2.59 15.81 11.40
C PRO A 156 -1.73 14.58 11.70
N GLU A 157 -2.02 13.43 11.10
CA GLU A 157 -1.22 12.22 11.32
C GLU A 157 0.12 12.31 10.58
N GLY A 158 0.12 12.96 9.41
CA GLY A 158 1.30 13.18 8.57
C GLY A 158 2.03 14.51 8.81
N ASN A 159 1.59 15.36 9.74
CA ASN A 159 2.07 16.75 9.93
C ASN A 159 2.18 17.51 8.59
N VAL A 160 1.13 17.44 7.77
CA VAL A 160 1.09 18.10 6.45
C VAL A 160 0.28 19.39 6.53
N PHE A 161 0.95 20.50 6.23
CA PHE A 161 0.33 21.82 6.16
C PHE A 161 0.24 22.30 4.72
N THR A 162 -0.74 23.17 4.48
CA THR A 162 -0.87 23.93 3.26
C THR A 162 -0.82 25.41 3.58
N ALA A 163 -0.12 26.17 2.76
CA ALA A 163 -0.12 27.62 2.83
C ALA A 163 -0.57 28.18 1.49
N GLN A 164 -1.53 29.11 1.53
CA GLN A 164 -1.92 29.85 0.34
C GLN A 164 -0.91 30.97 0.11
N GLY A 165 -0.42 31.10 -1.12
CA GLY A 165 0.50 32.16 -1.50
C GLY A 165 0.18 32.80 -2.84
N CYS A 166 0.49 34.09 -2.96
CA CYS A 166 0.25 34.91 -4.13
C CYS A 166 1.49 35.72 -4.50
N ALA A 167 1.64 35.99 -5.80
CA ALA A 167 2.74 36.83 -6.29
C ALA A 167 2.50 38.33 -5.96
N THR A 168 1.24 38.71 -5.77
CA THR A 168 0.76 40.05 -5.42
C THR A 168 0.04 40.02 -4.07
N ILE A 169 -0.11 41.19 -3.43
CA ILE A 169 -0.84 41.35 -2.17
C ILE A 169 -2.30 40.92 -2.31
N GLU A 170 -2.93 41.27 -3.44
CA GLU A 170 -4.29 40.82 -3.76
C GLU A 170 -4.25 39.37 -4.27
N CYS A 171 -4.85 38.48 -3.48
CA CYS A 171 -5.05 37.07 -3.83
C CYS A 171 -6.46 36.86 -4.39
N SER A 172 -6.55 36.23 -5.56
CA SER A 172 -7.81 35.65 -6.06
C SER A 172 -7.69 34.13 -6.15
N ASP A 173 -8.83 33.45 -6.32
CA ASP A 173 -8.86 32.00 -6.55
C ASP A 173 -8.07 31.57 -7.80
N GLN A 174 -7.92 32.50 -8.76
CA GLN A 174 -7.20 32.25 -10.02
C GLN A 174 -5.70 32.56 -9.91
N THR A 175 -5.30 33.51 -9.05
CA THR A 175 -3.90 33.94 -8.89
C THR A 175 -3.20 33.30 -7.70
N SER A 176 -3.93 32.60 -6.83
CA SER A 176 -3.37 31.92 -5.67
C SER A 176 -2.79 30.53 -6.01
N ILE A 177 -1.67 30.23 -5.36
CA ILE A 177 -0.98 28.94 -5.41
C ILE A 177 -0.95 28.37 -4.01
N TYR A 178 -1.26 27.08 -3.89
CA TYR A 178 -1.13 26.36 -2.63
C TYR A 178 0.25 25.71 -2.56
N PHE A 179 0.95 25.99 -1.48
CA PHE A 179 2.20 25.36 -1.13
C PHE A 179 1.95 24.27 -0.11
N ARG A 180 2.62 23.12 -0.24
CA ARG A 180 2.59 22.05 0.77
C ARG A 180 3.84 22.09 1.64
N ILE A 181 3.66 21.83 2.91
CA ILE A 181 4.73 21.66 3.89
C ILE A 181 4.51 20.27 4.46
N LYS A 182 5.42 19.33 4.18
CA LYS A 182 5.32 17.94 4.68
C LYS A 182 6.68 17.47 5.18
N PRO A 183 6.72 16.51 6.11
CA PRO A 183 7.97 15.84 6.46
C PRO A 183 8.39 14.92 5.31
N SER A 184 9.69 14.87 5.04
CA SER A 184 10.30 13.94 4.08
C SER A 184 11.77 13.78 4.45
N LEU A 185 12.35 12.59 4.21
CA LEU A 185 13.76 12.34 4.48
C LEU A 185 14.66 13.32 3.73
N ALA A 186 14.26 13.75 2.53
CA ALA A 186 15.00 14.74 1.75
C ALA A 186 15.03 16.11 2.44
N HIS A 187 13.93 16.50 3.10
CA HIS A 187 13.84 17.75 3.85
C HIS A 187 14.69 17.70 5.11
N HIS A 188 14.67 16.58 5.82
CA HIS A 188 15.52 16.40 7.00
C HIS A 188 16.99 16.51 6.63
N LEU A 189 17.43 15.84 5.57
CA LEU A 189 18.82 15.94 5.07
C LEU A 189 19.16 17.36 4.62
N TRP A 190 18.26 18.02 3.88
CA TRP A 190 18.46 19.40 3.45
C TRP A 190 18.59 20.35 4.65
N SER A 191 17.73 20.24 5.65
CA SER A 191 17.71 21.09 6.83
C SER A 191 18.92 20.83 7.74
N LEU A 192 19.35 19.58 7.89
CA LEU A 192 20.58 19.24 8.60
C LEU A 192 21.80 19.87 7.91
N TRP A 193 21.85 19.85 6.58
CA TRP A 193 22.95 20.44 5.82
C TRP A 193 22.98 21.97 5.88
N HIS A 194 21.84 22.65 5.80
CA HIS A 194 21.78 24.11 5.68
C HIS A 194 21.57 24.83 7.01
N ASN A 195 20.79 24.24 7.92
CA ASN A 195 20.38 24.86 9.18
C ASN A 195 20.96 24.16 10.42
N GLY A 196 21.62 23.01 10.25
CA GLY A 196 22.19 22.22 11.35
C GLY A 196 21.15 21.54 12.26
N ASN A 197 19.87 21.52 11.86
CA ASN A 197 18.75 21.00 12.64
C ASN A 197 17.85 20.08 11.80
N ILE A 198 17.02 19.29 12.48
CA ILE A 198 16.02 18.44 11.83
C ILE A 198 14.90 19.33 11.29
N PHE A 199 14.43 19.04 10.06
CA PHE A 199 13.28 19.72 9.48
C PHE A 199 11.99 19.41 10.25
N PHE A 200 11.31 20.44 10.75
CA PHE A 200 9.98 20.33 11.36
C PHE A 200 8.97 21.14 10.54
N PRO A 201 7.97 20.50 9.93
CA PRO A 201 6.98 21.21 9.11
C PRO A 201 6.18 22.23 9.93
N ASP A 202 5.89 21.92 11.20
CA ASP A 202 5.13 22.79 12.12
C ASP A 202 5.83 24.13 12.35
N PHE A 203 7.17 24.16 12.43
CA PHE A 203 7.93 25.41 12.60
C PHE A 203 7.90 26.27 11.35
N VAL A 204 7.89 25.65 10.17
CA VAL A 204 7.73 26.36 8.90
C VAL A 204 6.31 26.92 8.80
N ALA A 205 5.30 26.11 9.14
CA ALA A 205 3.91 26.56 9.14
C ALA A 205 3.67 27.68 10.16
N ALA A 206 4.20 27.56 11.38
CA ALA A 206 4.10 28.57 12.43
C ALA A 206 4.78 29.90 12.09
N GLY A 207 5.77 29.89 11.19
CA GLY A 207 6.38 31.11 10.65
C GLY A 207 5.43 31.93 9.78
N ILE A 208 4.33 31.34 9.29
CA ILE A 208 3.32 31.98 8.47
C ILE A 208 2.18 32.42 9.39
N GLN A 209 2.06 33.71 9.65
CA GLN A 209 0.99 34.23 10.50
C GLN A 209 -0.35 34.20 9.75
N ASN A 210 -1.46 34.35 10.50
CA ASN A 210 -2.81 34.25 9.94
C ASN A 210 -3.20 35.42 9.02
N ASP A 211 -2.41 36.49 8.99
CA ASP A 211 -2.63 37.67 8.14
C ASP A 211 -1.79 37.63 6.85
N ILE A 212 -1.97 38.61 5.97
CA ILE A 212 -1.17 38.72 4.73
C ILE A 212 0.24 39.17 5.12
N ASN A 213 1.21 38.28 4.88
CA ASN A 213 2.62 38.55 5.18
C ASN A 213 3.47 38.48 3.92
N LYS A 214 4.46 39.35 3.84
CA LYS A 214 5.51 39.28 2.83
C LYS A 214 6.55 38.27 3.31
N CYS A 215 6.62 37.14 2.63
CA CYS A 215 7.47 36.04 3.05
C CYS A 215 8.55 35.75 2.01
N THR A 216 9.78 35.61 2.49
CA THR A 216 10.89 35.04 1.72
C THR A 216 10.85 33.54 1.87
N VAL A 217 10.62 32.83 0.76
CA VAL A 217 10.34 31.40 0.73
C VAL A 217 11.46 30.67 -0.01
N THR A 218 11.99 29.63 0.62
CA THR A 218 12.77 28.61 -0.07
C THR A 218 11.83 27.46 -0.43
N ARG A 219 11.66 27.21 -1.73
CA ARG A 219 10.72 26.22 -2.23
C ARG A 219 11.33 25.36 -3.33
N TYR A 220 10.67 24.25 -3.59
CA TYR A 220 10.93 23.45 -4.78
C TYR A 220 9.64 22.83 -5.30
N GLY A 221 9.69 22.30 -6.51
CA GLY A 221 8.55 21.75 -7.21
C GLY A 221 7.81 22.79 -8.04
N LEU A 222 7.11 22.28 -9.05
CA LEU A 222 6.18 23.04 -9.88
C LEU A 222 4.75 22.62 -9.53
N ARG A 223 3.80 23.54 -9.66
CA ARG A 223 2.38 23.21 -9.60
C ARG A 223 2.02 22.49 -10.88
N TRP A 224 1.63 21.22 -10.77
CA TRP A 224 1.13 20.46 -11.89
C TRP A 224 -0.24 19.89 -11.54
N LYS A 225 -1.25 20.30 -12.31
CA LYS A 225 -2.60 19.75 -12.24
C LYS A 225 -2.80 18.84 -13.44
N PHE A 226 -2.81 17.53 -13.22
CA PHE A 226 -3.19 16.60 -14.29
C PHE A 226 -4.71 16.66 -14.49
N LEU A 227 -5.18 16.42 -15.73
CA LEU A 227 -6.60 16.34 -16.04
C LEU A 227 -7.32 15.18 -15.30
N VAL A 228 -6.56 14.26 -14.72
CA VAL A 228 -7.06 13.14 -13.94
C VAL A 228 -7.18 13.53 -12.46
N ARG A 229 -8.35 13.31 -11.88
CA ARG A 229 -8.65 13.57 -10.46
C ARG A 229 -7.63 12.84 -9.56
N ASN A 230 -7.12 13.53 -8.54
CA ASN A 230 -6.15 13.05 -7.53
C ASN A 230 -4.66 13.03 -7.92
N TRP A 231 -4.28 13.53 -9.11
CA TRP A 231 -2.86 13.71 -9.46
C TRP A 231 -2.48 15.19 -9.47
N ASP A 232 -2.62 15.82 -8.31
CA ASP A 232 -2.27 17.22 -8.08
C ASP A 232 -0.91 17.29 -7.37
N VAL A 233 0.09 17.80 -8.08
CA VAL A 233 1.42 18.03 -7.54
C VAL A 233 1.54 19.50 -7.16
N TYR A 234 1.74 19.75 -5.87
CA TYR A 234 1.92 21.09 -5.33
C TYR A 234 3.40 21.39 -5.07
N PRO A 235 3.83 22.66 -5.24
CA PRO A 235 5.15 23.09 -4.79
C PRO A 235 5.29 22.92 -3.27
N GLN A 236 6.50 22.63 -2.82
CA GLN A 236 6.82 22.38 -1.41
C GLN A 236 7.71 23.47 -0.83
N ILE A 237 7.47 23.87 0.42
CA ILE A 237 8.28 24.86 1.14
C ILE A 237 9.25 24.15 2.10
N LEU A 238 10.51 24.60 2.08
CA LEU A 238 11.59 24.13 2.95
C LEU A 238 11.94 25.12 4.06
N SER A 239 11.76 26.42 3.82
CA SER A 239 11.99 27.46 4.82
C SER A 239 11.19 28.69 4.44
N VAL A 240 10.73 29.41 5.44
CA VAL A 240 9.97 30.63 5.28
C VAL A 240 10.44 31.66 6.31
N THR A 241 10.53 32.91 5.91
CA THR A 241 10.73 34.04 6.81
C THR A 241 9.76 35.12 6.42
N CYS A 242 8.81 35.42 7.29
CA CYS A 242 7.71 36.35 7.04
C CYS A 242 7.90 37.65 7.81
N ILE A 243 7.53 38.75 7.17
CA ILE A 243 7.42 40.09 7.75
C ILE A 243 5.99 40.57 7.50
N PRO A 244 5.31 41.16 8.50
CA PRO A 244 3.98 41.72 8.31
C PRO A 244 4.01 42.83 7.26
N VAL A 245 3.05 42.81 6.34
CA VAL A 245 2.88 43.87 5.34
C VAL A 245 2.35 45.12 6.04
N THR A 246 2.94 46.28 5.76
CA THR A 246 2.48 47.55 6.35
C THR A 246 1.23 48.07 5.61
N GLU A 247 0.39 48.85 6.28
CA GLU A 247 -0.82 49.42 5.65
C GLU A 247 -0.50 50.26 4.40
N ASP A 248 0.68 50.92 4.37
CA ASP A 248 1.12 51.73 3.24
C ASP A 248 1.44 50.89 2.00
N GLU A 249 2.03 49.70 2.16
CA GLU A 249 2.27 48.75 1.06
C GLU A 249 0.94 48.21 0.50
N ILE A 250 -0.06 47.99 1.36
CA ILE A 250 -1.40 47.56 0.93
C ILE A 250 -2.10 48.65 0.11
N ARG A 251 -1.98 49.92 0.53
CA ARG A 251 -2.62 51.06 -0.15
C ARG A 251 -1.99 51.41 -1.50
N THR A 252 -0.69 51.14 -1.64
CA THR A 252 0.09 51.46 -2.86
C THR A 252 0.19 50.29 -3.84
N ALA A 253 -0.30 49.11 -3.46
CA ALA A 253 -0.38 47.96 -4.35
C ALA A 253 -1.21 48.33 -5.61
N PRO A 254 -0.69 48.07 -6.82
CA PRO A 254 -1.42 48.37 -8.04
C PRO A 254 -2.72 47.55 -8.06
N GLN A 255 -3.88 48.24 -8.09
CA GLN A 255 -5.19 47.64 -8.33
C GLN A 255 -5.33 47.24 -9.81
N GLU A 256 -4.47 46.35 -10.26
CA GLU A 256 -4.51 45.84 -11.62
C GLU A 256 -5.55 44.71 -11.68
N ASN A 257 -6.73 45.06 -12.24
CA ASN A 257 -7.91 44.24 -12.54
C ASN A 257 -9.13 44.41 -11.60
N ARG A 258 -9.73 45.62 -11.61
CA ARG A 258 -11.20 45.76 -11.60
C ARG A 258 -11.69 45.80 -13.04
N LEU A 259 -11.99 44.65 -13.63
CA LEU A 259 -12.82 44.50 -14.83
C LEU A 259 -13.86 43.43 -14.57
#